data_AF-A0A7C2I049-F1
#
_entry.id   AF-A0A7C2I049-F1
#
_cell.length_a   1.000
_cell.length_b   1.000
_cell.length_c   1.000
_cell.angle_alpha   90.00
_cell.angle_beta   90.00
_cell.angle_gamma   90.00
#
_symmetry.space_group_name_H-M   'P 1'
#
loop_
_entity.id
_entity.type
_entity.pdbx_description
1 polymer ?
#
loop_
_entity_poly.entity_id
_entity_poly.type
_entity_poly.pdbx_seq_one_letter_code
_entity_poly.pdbx_strand_id
1 'polypeptide(L)'
;MVRWGRRGFPLDVGVWVAAAGGAFELRVSRPDYATPVGVVQTDAATGAVLRRLPADVLEGWNGLAGFLHVSVRDEAGKLVARGPYTFCPNAYERARLDDSGPLRPRYPAWCGGNPFTLGTVWGIDAGWAVNPLAYVTVGGRVPDGRYSVRVWIDPRYRELLQIADEDAEVRVEVALTSGQRTEPVPVPAAGRPALRVPTVSTPSPATLPDLVALPAWGISTYSRRGRDYLSFASTEWNRGPAPLLVEGFRERDQDVMQAYQYFTSGGAVVGRAPVGTLEFHRGGGHDHWHFAQFTEYSLLDAREMEVQVSGKRSWCLAPTDAIDLTLPNAEWAVETGLWTACGGPSAIWIREVLQVGWGDTYYQGVRGQAFDITDLPNGRYFIRVEVNPTGALHEVTDQNDVALREIRLEGRPGNRRVIVPPWNGIDTEGTLGY
;
A
#
# COMPACT_ATOMS: atom_id res chain seq x y z
N MET A 1 -11.67 -4.89 26.61
CA MET A 1 -10.70 -4.01 25.92
C MET A 1 -9.51 -3.74 26.84
N VAL A 2 -8.29 -3.71 26.32
CA VAL A 2 -7.04 -3.49 27.09
C VAL A 2 -6.49 -2.09 26.82
N ARG A 3 -6.00 -1.42 27.86
CA ARG A 3 -5.46 -0.05 27.81
C ARG A 3 -4.07 0.01 27.18
N TRP A 4 -3.93 0.69 26.04
CA TRP A 4 -2.63 1.09 25.47
C TRP A 4 -2.32 2.56 25.77
N GLY A 5 -1.53 2.81 26.81
CA GLY A 5 -0.89 4.11 27.04
C GLY A 5 -1.82 5.29 27.34
N ARG A 6 -1.33 6.51 27.06
CA ARG A 6 -1.94 7.80 27.46
C ARG A 6 -2.77 8.50 26.35
N ARG A 7 -3.05 7.86 25.20
CA ARG A 7 -3.55 8.56 23.98
C ARG A 7 -4.88 8.09 23.35
N GLY A 8 -5.62 7.16 23.96
CA GLY A 8 -6.92 6.67 23.46
C GLY A 8 -7.04 5.16 23.66
N PHE A 9 -8.17 4.56 23.27
CA PHE A 9 -8.31 3.10 23.23
C PHE A 9 -8.88 2.66 21.87
N PRO A 10 -8.39 1.54 21.30
CA PRO A 10 -8.99 0.95 20.10
C PRO A 10 -10.38 0.44 20.45
N LEU A 11 -11.37 0.76 19.61
CA LEU A 11 -12.75 0.34 19.79
C LEU A 11 -12.98 -1.02 19.08
N ASP A 12 -12.32 -2.06 19.59
CA ASP A 12 -12.67 -3.43 19.22
C ASP A 12 -13.75 -3.95 20.19
N VAL A 13 -14.98 -3.95 19.71
CA VAL A 13 -16.18 -4.34 20.47
C VAL A 13 -16.88 -5.56 19.88
N GLY A 14 -16.18 -6.32 19.01
CA GLY A 14 -16.72 -7.54 18.41
C GLY A 14 -17.87 -7.32 17.43
N VAL A 15 -17.94 -6.13 16.81
CA VAL A 15 -18.91 -5.81 15.75
C VAL A 15 -18.29 -6.11 14.40
N TRP A 16 -19.08 -6.70 13.49
CA TRP A 16 -18.63 -7.14 12.18
C TRP A 16 -19.62 -6.70 11.10
N VAL A 17 -19.13 -6.30 9.93
CA VAL A 17 -19.96 -6.08 8.74
C VAL A 17 -19.74 -7.25 7.79
N ALA A 18 -20.83 -7.93 7.45
CA ALA A 18 -20.84 -9.09 6.57
C ALA A 18 -21.45 -8.77 5.21
N ALA A 19 -21.02 -9.49 4.17
CA ALA A 19 -21.73 -9.47 2.90
C ALA A 19 -22.92 -10.45 2.95
N ALA A 20 -24.15 -9.93 2.83
CA ALA A 20 -25.37 -10.72 2.79
C ALA A 20 -25.81 -10.98 1.34
N GLY A 21 -26.20 -12.21 1.03
CA GLY A 21 -26.75 -12.57 -0.30
C GLY A 21 -25.72 -12.67 -1.44
N GLY A 22 -24.43 -12.65 -1.13
CA GLY A 22 -23.34 -12.73 -2.12
C GLY A 22 -22.13 -11.90 -1.68
N ALA A 23 -21.09 -11.85 -2.51
CA ALA A 23 -19.95 -10.97 -2.26
C ALA A 23 -20.36 -9.51 -2.49
N PHE A 24 -19.87 -8.61 -1.64
CA PHE A 24 -20.03 -7.18 -1.80
C PHE A 24 -18.79 -6.63 -2.53
N GLU A 25 -18.98 -5.99 -3.68
CA GLU A 25 -17.88 -5.45 -4.48
C GLU A 25 -18.15 -4.02 -4.96
N LEU A 26 -17.19 -3.14 -4.70
CA LEU A 26 -17.12 -1.78 -5.23
C LEU A 26 -15.90 -1.65 -6.14
N ARG A 27 -16.11 -1.08 -7.32
CA ARG A 27 -15.04 -0.59 -8.19
C ARG A 27 -14.89 0.90 -7.96
N VAL A 28 -13.72 1.27 -7.47
CA VAL A 28 -13.37 2.67 -7.16
C VAL A 28 -12.24 3.06 -8.08
N SER A 29 -12.46 4.04 -8.95
CA SER A 29 -11.48 4.39 -9.97
C SER A 29 -11.65 5.80 -10.50
N ARG A 30 -10.61 6.27 -11.21
CA ARG A 30 -10.62 7.45 -12.07
C ARG A 30 -9.93 7.08 -13.40
N PRO A 31 -10.43 7.57 -14.54
CA PRO A 31 -9.82 7.27 -15.84
C PRO A 31 -8.49 7.99 -16.05
N ASP A 32 -8.28 9.11 -15.36
CA ASP A 32 -7.08 9.94 -15.41
C ASP A 32 -6.97 10.76 -14.11
N TYR A 33 -5.86 11.49 -13.96
CA TYR A 33 -5.57 12.27 -12.76
C TYR A 33 -6.39 13.57 -12.63
N ALA A 34 -7.01 14.04 -13.72
CA ALA A 34 -7.83 15.25 -13.72
C ALA A 34 -9.29 14.97 -13.32
N THR A 35 -9.73 13.72 -13.49
CA THR A 35 -11.09 13.28 -13.19
C THR A 35 -11.19 12.85 -11.72
N PRO A 36 -12.20 13.33 -10.97
CA PRO A 36 -12.45 12.87 -9.60
C PRO A 36 -12.69 11.36 -9.53
N VAL A 37 -12.35 10.77 -8.39
CA VAL A 37 -12.60 9.36 -8.13
C VAL A 37 -14.10 9.08 -8.10
N GLY A 38 -14.52 8.05 -8.84
CA GLY A 38 -15.88 7.55 -8.86
C GLY A 38 -15.99 6.16 -8.22
N VAL A 39 -17.22 5.75 -7.93
CA VAL A 39 -17.51 4.44 -7.35
C VAL A 39 -18.77 3.82 -7.97
N VAL A 40 -18.67 2.55 -8.31
CA VAL A 40 -19.82 1.72 -8.69
C VAL A 40 -19.80 0.42 -7.92
N GLN A 41 -20.99 -0.10 -7.62
CA GLN A 41 -21.12 -1.44 -7.12
C GLN A 41 -21.28 -2.41 -8.29
N THR A 42 -20.53 -3.50 -8.23
CA THR A 42 -20.53 -4.55 -9.26
C THR A 42 -20.94 -5.88 -8.66
N ASP A 43 -21.48 -6.73 -9.51
CA ASP A 43 -21.64 -8.15 -9.22
C ASP A 43 -20.25 -8.81 -9.31
N ALA A 44 -19.80 -9.45 -8.23
CA ALA A 44 -18.44 -9.97 -8.14
C ALA A 44 -18.16 -11.17 -9.08
N ALA A 45 -19.20 -11.82 -9.60
CA ALA A 45 -19.06 -12.98 -10.49
C ALA A 45 -19.04 -12.57 -11.97
N THR A 46 -19.87 -11.59 -12.34
CA THR A 46 -20.11 -11.18 -13.73
C THR A 46 -19.44 -9.84 -14.08
N GLY A 47 -19.08 -9.03 -13.09
CA GLY A 47 -18.59 -7.66 -13.28
C GLY A 47 -19.68 -6.67 -13.70
N ALA A 48 -20.95 -7.09 -13.76
CA ALA A 48 -22.05 -6.22 -14.15
C ALA A 48 -22.24 -5.09 -13.13
N VAL A 49 -22.43 -3.85 -13.61
CA VAL A 49 -22.73 -2.71 -12.74
C VAL A 49 -24.13 -2.90 -12.16
N LEU A 50 -24.19 -3.10 -10.85
CA LEU A 50 -25.44 -3.21 -10.10
C LEU A 50 -25.99 -1.83 -9.77
N ARG A 51 -25.10 -0.93 -9.28
CA ARG A 51 -25.49 0.40 -8.79
C ARG A 51 -24.38 1.40 -9.05
N ARG A 52 -24.76 2.65 -9.37
CA ARG A 52 -23.83 3.78 -9.41
C ARG A 52 -24.00 4.56 -8.11
N LEU A 53 -22.92 4.73 -7.36
CA LEU A 53 -22.95 5.48 -6.11
C LEU A 53 -22.48 6.91 -6.38
N PRO A 54 -23.05 7.92 -5.71
CA PRO A 54 -22.61 9.29 -5.88
C PRO A 54 -21.21 9.47 -5.28
N ALA A 55 -20.33 10.23 -5.95
CA ALA A 55 -18.91 10.29 -5.60
C ALA A 55 -18.63 10.89 -4.20
N ASP A 56 -19.56 11.68 -3.66
CA ASP A 56 -19.46 12.28 -2.32
C ASP A 56 -19.56 11.26 -1.18
N VAL A 57 -19.86 9.99 -1.48
CA VAL A 57 -19.76 8.90 -0.50
C VAL A 57 -18.32 8.47 -0.24
N LEU A 58 -17.35 8.95 -1.02
CA LEU A 58 -15.95 8.57 -0.88
C LEU A 58 -15.18 9.55 0.00
N GLU A 59 -14.43 9.04 0.97
CA GLU A 59 -13.34 9.79 1.60
C GLU A 59 -12.04 9.51 0.83
N GLY A 60 -11.95 10.06 -0.38
CA GLY A 60 -10.86 9.73 -1.32
C GLY A 60 -10.75 8.22 -1.54
N TRP A 61 -9.58 7.65 -1.24
CA TRP A 61 -9.33 6.20 -1.31
C TRP A 61 -9.52 5.48 0.04
N ASN A 62 -9.92 6.17 1.11
CA ASN A 62 -9.93 5.62 2.46
C ASN A 62 -11.20 4.82 2.81
N GLY A 63 -12.24 4.93 1.99
CA GLY A 63 -13.48 4.17 2.16
C GLY A 63 -14.73 5.02 1.96
N LEU A 64 -15.85 4.51 2.48
CA LEU A 64 -17.16 5.13 2.44
C LEU A 64 -17.33 6.12 3.60
N ALA A 65 -17.33 7.42 3.28
CA ALA A 65 -17.36 8.53 4.23
C ALA A 65 -18.62 8.52 5.11
N GLY A 66 -18.46 8.45 6.42
CA GLY A 66 -19.58 8.52 7.35
C GLY A 66 -20.56 7.35 7.24
N PHE A 67 -20.11 6.19 6.77
CA PHE A 67 -20.91 4.98 6.66
C PHE A 67 -21.42 4.49 8.03
N LEU A 68 -20.56 4.51 9.04
CA LEU A 68 -20.89 4.05 10.39
C LEU A 68 -21.07 5.23 11.31
N HIS A 69 -21.94 5.05 12.28
CA HIS A 69 -21.98 5.89 13.45
C HIS A 69 -21.83 5.02 14.69
N VAL A 70 -21.04 5.53 15.63
CA VAL A 70 -20.87 4.90 16.94
C VAL A 70 -21.32 5.88 18.00
N SER A 71 -22.03 5.39 19.02
CA SER A 71 -22.20 6.12 20.28
C SER A 71 -21.87 5.21 21.46
N VAL A 72 -21.08 5.73 22.39
CA VAL A 72 -20.70 5.06 23.64
C VAL A 72 -21.35 5.79 24.80
N ARG A 73 -22.09 5.06 25.64
CA ARG A 73 -22.71 5.58 26.87
C ARG A 73 -22.18 4.82 28.08
N ASP A 74 -21.98 5.51 29.20
CA ASP A 74 -21.63 4.87 30.48
C ASP A 74 -22.85 4.18 31.11
N GLU A 75 -22.63 3.49 32.23
CA GLU A 75 -23.66 2.79 33.00
C GLU A 75 -24.81 3.71 33.47
N ALA A 76 -24.55 5.00 33.67
CA ALA A 76 -25.58 6.00 33.99
C ALA A 76 -26.32 6.52 32.75
N GLY A 77 -25.98 6.03 31.54
CA GLY A 77 -26.56 6.43 30.27
C GLY A 77 -25.98 7.73 29.70
N LYS A 78 -24.94 8.31 30.32
CA LYS A 78 -24.30 9.55 29.85
C LYS A 78 -23.48 9.26 28.60
N LEU A 79 -23.59 10.15 27.60
CA LEU A 79 -22.81 10.04 26.36
C LEU A 79 -21.33 10.32 26.63
N VAL A 80 -20.47 9.37 26.27
CA VAL A 80 -19.02 9.43 26.43
C VAL A 80 -18.33 9.77 25.11
N ALA A 81 -18.79 9.17 24.02
CA ALA A 81 -18.28 9.43 22.68
C ALA A 81 -19.38 9.25 21.63
N ARG A 82 -19.31 10.01 20.55
CA ARG A 82 -20.12 9.83 19.35
C ARG A 82 -19.35 10.33 18.13
N GLY A 83 -19.45 9.63 17.02
CA GLY A 83 -18.91 10.11 15.76
C GLY A 83 -19.39 9.29 14.57
N PRO A 84 -19.44 9.91 13.38
CA PRO A 84 -19.41 9.17 12.14
C PRO A 84 -17.99 8.62 11.90
N TYR A 85 -17.91 7.47 11.25
CA TYR A 85 -16.66 6.83 10.88
C TYR A 85 -16.75 6.35 9.43
N THR A 86 -15.66 6.57 8.71
CA THR A 86 -15.48 6.05 7.36
C THR A 86 -15.30 4.54 7.43
N PHE A 87 -16.06 3.83 6.59
CA PHE A 87 -15.99 2.39 6.50
C PHE A 87 -15.15 1.98 5.30
N CYS A 88 -14.10 1.23 5.57
CA CYS A 88 -13.34 0.56 4.54
C CYS A 88 -13.79 -0.92 4.46
N PRO A 89 -14.39 -1.37 3.34
CA PRO A 89 -14.76 -2.78 3.16
C PRO A 89 -13.56 -3.73 3.14
N ASN A 90 -12.38 -3.24 2.75
CA ASN A 90 -11.13 -3.99 2.78
C ASN A 90 -10.49 -3.88 4.18
N ALA A 91 -10.40 -4.98 4.91
CA ALA A 91 -9.79 -4.95 6.24
C ALA A 91 -8.79 -6.09 6.45
N TYR A 92 -7.74 -5.81 7.22
CA TYR A 92 -6.82 -6.83 7.71
C TYR A 92 -7.56 -7.79 8.66
N GLU A 93 -8.36 -7.24 9.57
CA GLU A 93 -9.23 -8.01 10.45
C GLU A 93 -10.48 -8.47 9.70
N ARG A 94 -10.41 -9.70 9.19
CA ARG A 94 -11.46 -10.36 8.41
C ARG A 94 -11.62 -11.80 8.87
N ALA A 95 -12.86 -12.27 8.89
CA ALA A 95 -13.22 -13.59 9.39
C ALA A 95 -14.19 -14.29 8.44
N ARG A 96 -14.01 -15.61 8.29
CA ARG A 96 -15.01 -16.48 7.67
C ARG A 96 -16.16 -16.66 8.66
N LEU A 97 -17.38 -16.43 8.20
CA LEU A 97 -18.60 -16.70 8.97
C LEU A 97 -18.93 -18.20 8.98
N ASP A 98 -18.60 -18.88 7.89
CA ASP A 98 -18.81 -20.31 7.68
C ASP A 98 -17.83 -20.87 6.62
N ASP A 99 -18.08 -22.07 6.11
CA ASP A 99 -17.24 -22.72 5.11
C ASP A 99 -17.65 -22.46 3.64
N SER A 100 -18.69 -21.64 3.40
CA SER A 100 -19.23 -21.36 2.06
C SER A 100 -18.39 -20.37 1.26
N GLY A 101 -17.68 -19.46 1.96
CA GLY A 101 -16.79 -18.48 1.36
C GLY A 101 -15.43 -19.08 0.93
N PRO A 102 -14.65 -18.35 0.11
CA PRO A 102 -13.33 -18.82 -0.32
C PRO A 102 -12.40 -19.09 0.86
N LEU A 103 -11.43 -20.00 0.69
CA LEU A 103 -10.44 -20.34 1.73
C LEU A 103 -9.50 -19.18 2.04
N ARG A 104 -9.21 -18.34 1.04
CA ARG A 104 -8.41 -17.13 1.17
C ARG A 104 -9.24 -15.92 0.72
N PRO A 105 -9.11 -14.76 1.39
CA PRO A 105 -9.76 -13.53 0.94
C PRO A 105 -9.37 -13.18 -0.50
N ARG A 106 -10.32 -12.70 -1.30
CA ARG A 106 -10.07 -12.22 -2.67
C ARG A 106 -9.77 -10.73 -2.74
N TYR A 107 -10.25 -9.95 -1.77
CA TYR A 107 -10.10 -8.50 -1.76
C TYR A 107 -8.83 -8.05 -1.01
N PRO A 108 -8.30 -6.85 -1.33
CA PRO A 108 -7.15 -6.29 -0.62
C PRO A 108 -7.39 -6.17 0.89
N ALA A 109 -6.31 -6.05 1.67
CA ALA A 109 -6.39 -5.90 3.12
C ALA A 109 -6.72 -4.47 3.58
N TRP A 110 -6.73 -3.48 2.68
CA TRP A 110 -7.09 -2.09 2.94
C TRP A 110 -7.65 -1.40 1.70
N CYS A 111 -8.35 -0.28 1.89
CA CYS A 111 -8.90 0.55 0.80
C CYS A 111 -7.88 1.55 0.28
N GLY A 112 -7.04 2.04 1.20
CA GLY A 112 -6.13 3.18 1.01
C GLY A 112 -5.32 3.08 -0.27
N GLY A 113 -5.08 4.25 -0.87
CA GLY A 113 -4.37 4.39 -2.13
C GLY A 113 -3.23 5.38 -2.01
N ASN A 114 -2.22 5.15 -2.84
CA ASN A 114 -1.17 6.11 -3.13
C ASN A 114 -1.78 7.36 -3.83
N PRO A 115 -1.17 8.56 -3.75
CA PRO A 115 -1.66 9.73 -4.50
C PRO A 115 -1.88 9.49 -6.00
N PHE A 116 -1.17 8.50 -6.56
CA PHE A 116 -1.23 8.10 -7.96
C PHE A 116 -2.14 6.91 -8.25
N THR A 117 -2.91 6.39 -7.29
CA THR A 117 -3.88 5.31 -7.55
C THR A 117 -4.88 5.74 -8.63
N LEU A 118 -5.06 4.91 -9.65
CA LEU A 118 -6.06 5.06 -10.73
C LEU A 118 -7.28 4.18 -10.46
N GLY A 119 -7.09 3.02 -9.84
CA GLY A 119 -8.19 2.10 -9.60
C GLY A 119 -7.91 1.06 -8.54
N THR A 120 -8.91 0.74 -7.74
CA THR A 120 -8.88 -0.31 -6.73
C THR A 120 -10.23 -1.01 -6.62
N VAL A 121 -10.25 -2.13 -5.90
CA VAL A 121 -11.43 -2.94 -5.64
C VAL A 121 -11.62 -3.03 -4.14
N TRP A 122 -12.80 -2.62 -3.67
CA TRP A 122 -13.17 -2.77 -2.27
C TRP A 122 -14.24 -3.83 -2.14
N GLY A 123 -14.10 -4.76 -1.20
CA GLY A 123 -15.10 -5.78 -1.07
C GLY A 123 -14.98 -6.70 0.14
N ILE A 124 -16.07 -7.43 0.35
CA ILE A 124 -16.21 -8.47 1.35
C ILE A 124 -16.68 -9.71 0.62
N ASP A 125 -15.96 -10.81 0.79
CA ASP A 125 -16.31 -12.08 0.19
C ASP A 125 -17.67 -12.62 0.73
N ALA A 126 -18.38 -13.37 -0.10
CA ALA A 126 -19.56 -14.12 0.38
C ALA A 126 -19.12 -15.06 1.52
N GLY A 127 -19.88 -15.11 2.61
CA GLY A 127 -19.53 -15.92 3.78
C GLY A 127 -18.37 -15.36 4.60
N TRP A 128 -17.98 -14.09 4.37
CA TRP A 128 -16.98 -13.38 5.17
C TRP A 128 -17.57 -12.12 5.82
N ALA A 129 -16.89 -11.66 6.85
CA ALA A 129 -17.12 -10.38 7.49
C ALA A 129 -15.81 -9.67 7.80
N VAL A 130 -15.88 -8.36 7.94
CA VAL A 130 -14.75 -7.47 8.28
C VAL A 130 -15.05 -6.69 9.55
N ASN A 131 -14.02 -6.44 10.36
CA ASN A 131 -14.15 -5.57 11.52
C ASN A 131 -14.19 -4.11 11.04
N PRO A 132 -15.34 -3.42 11.13
CA PRO A 132 -15.50 -2.09 10.58
C PRO A 132 -14.90 -0.99 11.48
N LEU A 133 -14.41 -1.36 12.68
CA LEU A 133 -13.84 -0.47 13.69
C LEU A 133 -12.37 -0.75 13.99
N ALA A 134 -11.71 -1.62 13.21
CA ALA A 134 -10.31 -2.06 13.44
C ALA A 134 -9.32 -0.88 13.57
N TYR A 135 -9.59 0.24 12.90
CA TYR A 135 -8.74 1.44 12.90
C TYR A 135 -9.34 2.62 13.70
N VAL A 136 -10.47 2.41 14.39
CA VAL A 136 -11.16 3.44 15.14
C VAL A 136 -10.62 3.52 16.56
N THR A 137 -10.13 4.70 16.93
CA THR A 137 -9.75 5.02 18.31
C THR A 137 -10.69 6.06 18.89
N VAL A 138 -11.13 5.82 20.12
CA VAL A 138 -11.92 6.80 20.89
C VAL A 138 -10.96 7.61 21.75
N GLY A 139 -10.94 8.92 21.50
CA GLY A 139 -10.10 9.86 22.25
C GLY A 139 -10.59 10.10 23.68
N GLY A 140 -9.66 10.44 24.57
CA GLY A 140 -9.95 10.77 25.97
C GLY A 140 -9.69 9.64 26.97
N ARG A 141 -9.75 9.95 28.28
CA ARG A 141 -9.69 8.94 29.34
C ARG A 141 -11.10 8.43 29.62
N VAL A 142 -11.38 7.19 29.25
CA VAL A 142 -12.61 6.49 29.64
C VAL A 142 -12.30 5.63 30.88
N PRO A 143 -12.96 5.84 32.03
CA PRO A 143 -12.74 5.03 33.23
C PRO A 143 -13.03 3.55 33.01
N ASP A 144 -12.47 2.67 33.84
CA ASP A 144 -12.95 1.29 33.94
C ASP A 144 -14.43 1.30 34.35
N GLY A 145 -15.23 0.42 33.75
CA GLY A 145 -16.68 0.44 33.93
C GLY A 145 -17.43 -0.30 32.83
N ARG A 146 -18.76 -0.31 32.95
CA ARG A 146 -19.66 -0.85 31.93
C ARG A 146 -20.12 0.26 31.00
N TYR A 147 -20.16 -0.05 29.71
CA TYR A 147 -20.55 0.88 28.67
C TYR A 147 -21.49 0.19 27.68
N SER A 148 -22.49 0.93 27.24
CA SER A 148 -23.36 0.54 26.13
C SER A 148 -22.84 1.19 24.85
N VAL A 149 -22.47 0.37 23.87
CA VAL A 149 -21.97 0.81 22.57
C VAL A 149 -23.04 0.51 21.53
N ARG A 150 -23.59 1.55 20.91
CA ARG A 150 -24.48 1.43 19.77
C ARG A 150 -23.68 1.73 18.51
N VAL A 151 -23.74 0.82 17.54
CA VAL A 151 -23.15 0.98 16.21
C VAL A 151 -24.28 0.86 15.21
N TRP A 152 -24.37 1.80 14.27
CA TRP A 152 -25.38 1.74 13.22
C TRP A 152 -24.86 2.29 11.89
N ILE A 153 -25.41 1.78 10.80
CA ILE A 153 -25.14 2.24 9.45
C ILE A 153 -26.00 3.48 9.17
N ASP A 154 -25.41 4.51 8.57
CA ASP A 154 -26.14 5.73 8.23
C ASP A 154 -27.33 5.40 7.30
N PRO A 155 -28.52 5.98 7.54
CA PRO A 155 -29.71 5.77 6.70
C PRO A 155 -29.47 5.95 5.20
N ARG A 156 -28.59 6.89 4.82
CA ARG A 156 -28.20 7.10 3.42
C ARG A 156 -27.65 5.83 2.78
N TYR A 157 -26.82 5.08 3.48
CA TYR A 157 -26.24 3.84 2.95
C TYR A 157 -27.22 2.67 2.98
N ARG A 158 -28.20 2.67 3.91
CA ARG A 158 -29.30 1.71 3.88
C ARG A 158 -30.11 1.85 2.59
N GLU A 159 -30.42 3.07 2.19
CA GLU A 159 -31.12 3.34 0.93
C GLU A 159 -30.25 3.01 -0.29
N LEU A 160 -29.00 3.50 -0.32
CA LEU A 160 -28.10 3.31 -1.47
C LEU A 160 -27.70 1.86 -1.71
N LEU A 161 -27.48 1.09 -0.65
CA LEU A 161 -27.01 -0.30 -0.71
C LEU A 161 -28.10 -1.33 -0.44
N GLN A 162 -29.34 -0.88 -0.15
CA GLN A 162 -30.49 -1.72 0.16
C GLN A 162 -30.25 -2.64 1.36
N ILE A 163 -29.70 -2.07 2.45
CA ILE A 163 -29.45 -2.79 3.70
C ILE A 163 -30.75 -2.82 4.50
N ALA A 164 -31.15 -4.01 4.95
CA ALA A 164 -32.36 -4.21 5.73
C ALA A 164 -32.26 -3.53 7.11
N ASP A 165 -33.41 -3.11 7.63
CA ASP A 165 -33.50 -2.34 8.88
C ASP A 165 -32.98 -3.14 10.08
N GLU A 166 -33.28 -4.44 10.08
CA GLU A 166 -32.85 -5.40 11.09
C GLU A 166 -31.33 -5.62 11.14
N ASP A 167 -30.64 -5.40 10.02
CA ASP A 167 -29.19 -5.62 9.88
C ASP A 167 -28.36 -4.34 10.09
N ALA A 168 -29.02 -3.18 10.18
CA ALA A 168 -28.35 -1.90 10.14
C ALA A 168 -27.84 -1.39 11.50
N GLU A 169 -28.15 -2.07 12.60
CA GLU A 169 -27.81 -1.62 13.95
C GLU A 169 -27.53 -2.77 14.91
N VAL A 170 -26.51 -2.59 15.74
CA VAL A 170 -26.21 -3.46 16.87
C VAL A 170 -25.93 -2.64 18.13
N ARG A 171 -26.32 -3.20 19.28
CA ARG A 171 -25.95 -2.69 20.60
C ARG A 171 -25.13 -3.75 21.32
N VAL A 172 -23.96 -3.35 21.81
CA VAL A 172 -23.05 -4.22 22.55
C VAL A 172 -22.79 -3.61 23.90
N GLU A 173 -22.96 -4.41 24.95
CA GLU A 173 -22.56 -4.05 26.30
C GLU A 173 -21.11 -4.50 26.53
N VAL A 174 -20.24 -3.56 26.87
CA VAL A 174 -18.81 -3.82 27.07
C VAL A 174 -18.39 -3.48 28.50
N ALA A 175 -17.62 -4.37 29.10
CA ALA A 175 -16.90 -4.10 30.34
C ALA A 175 -15.45 -3.75 30.02
N LEU A 176 -15.02 -2.55 30.44
CA LEU A 176 -13.63 -2.12 30.38
C LEU A 176 -12.94 -2.50 31.69
N THR A 177 -11.94 -3.37 31.58
CA THR A 177 -11.06 -3.78 32.69
C THR A 177 -9.61 -3.69 32.22
N SER A 178 -8.71 -3.24 33.10
CA SER A 178 -7.27 -3.27 32.82
C SER A 178 -6.73 -4.71 32.87
N GLY A 179 -6.07 -5.18 31.80
CA GLY A 179 -5.36 -6.47 31.75
C GLY A 179 -4.36 -6.52 30.60
N GLN A 180 -3.43 -7.47 30.56
CA GLN A 180 -2.48 -7.69 29.46
C GLN A 180 -2.81 -9.00 28.72
N ARG A 181 -2.55 -9.05 27.40
CA ARG A 181 -2.61 -10.31 26.62
C ARG A 181 -1.51 -10.36 25.55
N THR A 182 -1.01 -11.58 25.32
CA THR A 182 0.09 -11.99 24.44
C THR A 182 -0.41 -12.66 23.14
N GLU A 183 0.38 -12.60 22.07
CA GLU A 183 0.03 -13.07 20.71
C GLU A 183 0.55 -14.47 20.32
N PRO A 184 -0.04 -15.15 19.30
CA PRO A 184 0.49 -16.38 18.68
C PRO A 184 1.15 -16.19 17.29
N VAL A 185 1.97 -17.18 16.88
CA VAL A 185 2.85 -17.23 15.67
C VAL A 185 2.38 -18.32 14.66
N PRO A 186 2.58 -18.19 13.32
CA PRO A 186 2.22 -19.21 12.31
C PRO A 186 3.33 -20.23 11.95
N VAL A 187 2.92 -21.36 11.34
CA VAL A 187 3.76 -22.51 10.88
C VAL A 187 3.66 -22.68 9.34
N PRO A 188 4.73 -23.06 8.61
CA PRO A 188 4.68 -23.24 7.15
C PRO A 188 4.35 -24.69 6.69
N ALA A 189 3.86 -24.81 5.45
CA ALA A 189 3.58 -26.07 4.74
C ALA A 189 4.59 -26.32 3.60
N ALA A 190 4.88 -27.61 3.33
CA ALA A 190 5.90 -28.05 2.37
C ALA A 190 5.35 -28.26 0.94
N GLY A 191 6.11 -27.81 -0.06
CA GLY A 191 5.84 -27.98 -1.49
C GLY A 191 6.62 -29.14 -2.14
N ARG A 192 6.15 -29.59 -3.30
CA ARG A 192 6.77 -30.62 -4.14
C ARG A 192 8.03 -30.08 -4.86
N PRO A 193 9.02 -30.94 -5.18
CA PRO A 193 10.21 -30.50 -5.92
C PRO A 193 9.85 -30.05 -7.34
N ALA A 194 10.31 -28.85 -7.71
CA ALA A 194 10.13 -28.30 -9.05
C ALA A 194 11.18 -28.89 -10.02
N LEU A 195 10.78 -29.05 -11.29
CA LEU A 195 11.69 -29.32 -12.40
C LEU A 195 12.68 -28.15 -12.56
N ARG A 196 13.88 -28.41 -13.11
CA ARG A 196 14.85 -27.34 -13.42
C ARG A 196 14.22 -26.34 -14.39
N VAL A 197 14.13 -25.08 -13.98
CA VAL A 197 13.60 -23.98 -14.78
C VAL A 197 14.59 -23.65 -15.91
N PRO A 198 14.16 -23.60 -17.19
CA PRO A 198 15.04 -23.29 -18.30
C PRO A 198 15.47 -21.82 -18.29
N THR A 199 16.70 -21.55 -18.72
CA THR A 199 17.16 -20.18 -18.97
C THR A 199 16.64 -19.70 -20.33
N VAL A 200 16.04 -18.51 -20.38
CA VAL A 200 15.44 -17.93 -21.59
C VAL A 200 16.05 -16.54 -21.80
N SER A 201 16.62 -16.29 -22.99
CA SER A 201 17.22 -14.99 -23.34
C SER A 201 16.22 -14.00 -23.96
N THR A 202 15.15 -14.51 -24.56
CA THR A 202 14.08 -13.72 -25.21
C THR A 202 12.73 -14.23 -24.71
N PRO A 203 12.33 -13.86 -23.49
CA PRO A 203 11.01 -14.19 -22.95
C PRO A 203 9.89 -13.59 -23.80
N SER A 204 8.70 -14.19 -23.75
CA SER A 204 7.53 -13.63 -24.42
C SER A 204 7.12 -12.33 -23.76
N PRO A 205 6.76 -11.25 -24.50
CA PRO A 205 6.25 -10.02 -23.90
C PRO A 205 5.05 -10.22 -22.97
N ALA A 206 4.21 -11.23 -23.21
CA ALA A 206 3.07 -11.55 -22.34
C ALA A 206 3.47 -12.08 -20.96
N THR A 207 4.74 -12.45 -20.76
CA THR A 207 5.30 -12.95 -19.49
C THR A 207 6.19 -11.92 -18.80
N LEU A 208 6.22 -10.68 -19.31
CA LEU A 208 7.06 -9.59 -18.80
C LEU A 208 6.23 -8.55 -18.03
N PRO A 209 6.82 -7.92 -17.00
CA PRO A 209 6.27 -6.71 -16.40
C PRO A 209 6.38 -5.52 -17.36
N ASP A 210 5.71 -4.42 -17.03
CA ASP A 210 5.89 -3.09 -17.61
C ASP A 210 6.14 -2.17 -16.41
N LEU A 211 7.42 -1.88 -16.14
CA LEU A 211 7.79 -1.05 -14.99
C LEU A 211 7.56 0.41 -15.35
N VAL A 212 7.10 1.18 -14.38
CA VAL A 212 6.78 2.59 -14.59
C VAL A 212 7.23 3.37 -13.38
N ALA A 213 8.07 4.39 -13.61
CA ALA A 213 8.37 5.37 -12.59
C ALA A 213 7.20 6.34 -12.43
N LEU A 214 6.70 6.49 -11.20
CA LEU A 214 5.82 7.60 -10.86
C LEU A 214 6.64 8.80 -10.38
N PRO A 215 6.11 10.03 -10.52
CA PRO A 215 6.81 11.21 -10.02
C PRO A 215 7.03 11.14 -8.50
N ALA A 216 8.15 11.69 -8.05
CA ALA A 216 8.42 11.84 -6.61
C ALA A 216 7.30 12.64 -5.91
N TRP A 217 6.99 12.26 -4.67
CA TRP A 217 5.92 12.84 -3.84
C TRP A 217 6.32 12.87 -2.36
N GLY A 218 5.51 13.44 -1.46
CA GLY A 218 5.88 13.55 -0.05
C GLY A 218 7.20 14.30 0.19
N ILE A 219 7.49 15.26 -0.67
CA ILE A 219 8.71 16.05 -0.75
C ILE A 219 8.73 17.09 0.37
N SER A 220 9.78 17.05 1.18
CA SER A 220 9.96 17.99 2.28
C SER A 220 11.43 18.31 2.49
N THR A 221 11.70 19.41 3.19
CA THR A 221 13.06 19.79 3.60
C THR A 221 13.23 19.64 5.10
N TYR A 222 14.39 19.15 5.53
CA TYR A 222 14.76 19.11 6.94
C TYR A 222 16.23 19.47 7.14
N SER A 223 16.57 19.99 8.32
CA SER A 223 17.94 20.33 8.68
C SER A 223 18.45 19.39 9.79
N ARG A 224 19.66 18.86 9.63
CA ARG A 224 20.29 18.00 10.64
C ARG A 224 21.79 18.19 10.66
N ARG A 225 22.35 18.46 11.86
CA ARG A 225 23.80 18.62 12.07
C ARG A 225 24.45 19.65 11.12
N GLY A 226 23.78 20.78 10.91
CA GLY A 226 24.29 21.88 10.07
C GLY A 226 24.20 21.65 8.56
N ARG A 227 23.45 20.63 8.12
CA ARG A 227 23.16 20.36 6.70
C ARG A 227 21.66 20.37 6.46
N ASP A 228 21.29 20.74 5.24
CA ASP A 228 19.90 20.74 4.77
C ASP A 228 19.70 19.62 3.76
N TYR A 229 18.60 18.89 3.91
CA TYR A 229 18.27 17.74 3.10
C TYR A 229 16.88 17.89 2.49
N LEU A 230 16.72 17.37 1.28
CA LEU A 230 15.46 17.21 0.58
C LEU A 230 15.06 15.73 0.61
N SER A 231 14.02 15.41 1.37
CA SER A 231 13.41 14.08 1.39
C SER A 231 12.30 14.00 0.35
N PHE A 232 12.00 12.78 -0.09
CA PHE A 232 10.89 12.48 -0.99
C PHE A 232 10.52 10.99 -0.90
N ALA A 233 9.33 10.64 -1.35
CA ALA A 233 8.91 9.28 -1.64
C ALA A 233 8.98 9.03 -3.15
N SER A 234 9.25 7.78 -3.53
CA SER A 234 9.15 7.31 -4.91
C SER A 234 8.31 6.05 -4.95
N THR A 235 7.60 5.86 -6.06
CA THR A 235 6.77 4.69 -6.30
C THR A 235 7.00 4.17 -7.72
N GLU A 236 7.50 2.95 -7.83
CA GLU A 236 7.68 2.25 -9.10
C GLU A 236 6.63 1.14 -9.18
N TRP A 237 5.88 1.06 -10.29
CA TRP A 237 4.73 0.14 -10.38
C TRP A 237 4.74 -0.70 -11.63
N ASN A 238 4.07 -1.84 -11.56
CA ASN A 238 3.96 -2.78 -12.66
C ASN A 238 2.61 -2.65 -13.36
N ARG A 239 2.62 -2.04 -14.55
CA ARG A 239 1.46 -1.91 -15.45
C ARG A 239 1.27 -3.11 -16.38
N GLY A 240 2.21 -4.06 -16.34
CA GLY A 240 2.40 -5.05 -17.39
C GLY A 240 1.45 -6.24 -17.34
N PRO A 241 1.54 -7.12 -18.36
CA PRO A 241 0.75 -8.33 -18.44
C PRO A 241 1.19 -9.45 -17.48
N ALA A 242 2.32 -9.32 -16.78
CA ALA A 242 2.81 -10.32 -15.85
C ALA A 242 3.53 -9.70 -14.64
N PRO A 243 3.61 -10.41 -13.49
CA PRO A 243 4.35 -9.91 -12.33
C PRO A 243 5.85 -9.85 -12.62
N LEU A 244 6.54 -8.91 -11.96
CA LEU A 244 7.99 -8.98 -11.80
C LEU A 244 8.29 -9.97 -10.66
N LEU A 245 8.95 -11.08 -10.96
CA LEU A 245 9.39 -12.08 -9.98
C LEU A 245 10.90 -12.20 -10.03
N VAL A 246 11.58 -11.80 -8.96
CA VAL A 246 13.03 -11.92 -8.82
C VAL A 246 13.33 -12.88 -7.67
N GLU A 247 14.22 -13.85 -7.89
CA GLU A 247 14.76 -14.66 -6.80
C GLU A 247 16.26 -14.50 -6.67
N GLY A 248 16.70 -14.45 -5.43
CA GLY A 248 18.10 -14.48 -5.04
C GLY A 248 18.52 -15.85 -4.55
N PHE A 249 19.72 -16.30 -4.94
CA PHE A 249 20.35 -17.50 -4.38
C PHE A 249 21.74 -17.16 -3.86
N ARG A 250 21.98 -17.45 -2.58
CA ARG A 250 23.28 -17.25 -1.94
C ARG A 250 24.10 -18.52 -1.99
N GLU A 251 25.28 -18.45 -2.58
CA GLU A 251 26.28 -19.51 -2.45
C GLU A 251 26.92 -19.48 -1.06
N ARG A 252 27.56 -20.58 -0.65
CA ARG A 252 28.23 -20.64 0.67
C ARG A 252 29.31 -19.57 0.76
N ASP A 253 29.41 -18.95 1.93
CA ASP A 253 30.44 -17.97 2.29
C ASP A 253 30.49 -16.72 1.38
N GLN A 254 29.38 -16.42 0.69
CA GLN A 254 29.23 -15.19 -0.09
C GLN A 254 28.34 -14.17 0.64
N ASP A 255 28.70 -12.90 0.53
CA ASP A 255 27.90 -11.77 1.04
C ASP A 255 26.89 -11.22 0.01
N VAL A 256 26.82 -11.85 -1.17
CA VAL A 256 25.94 -11.49 -2.28
C VAL A 256 25.09 -12.69 -2.74
N MET A 257 23.90 -12.42 -3.25
CA MET A 257 23.06 -13.40 -3.95
C MET A 257 23.11 -13.20 -5.45
N GLN A 258 23.12 -14.28 -6.23
CA GLN A 258 22.86 -14.20 -7.67
C GLN A 258 21.35 -14.08 -7.89
N ALA A 259 20.95 -13.09 -8.68
CA ALA A 259 19.55 -12.78 -8.95
C ALA A 259 19.09 -13.34 -10.30
N TYR A 260 17.89 -13.92 -10.32
CA TYR A 260 17.23 -14.35 -11.55
C TYR A 260 15.81 -13.80 -11.59
N GLN A 261 15.42 -13.24 -12.73
CA GLN A 261 14.03 -12.94 -13.02
C GLN A 261 13.36 -14.19 -13.58
N TYR A 262 12.19 -14.53 -13.06
CA TYR A 262 11.39 -15.67 -13.51
C TYR A 262 10.17 -15.21 -14.29
N PHE A 263 9.90 -15.90 -15.38
CA PHE A 263 8.78 -15.64 -16.27
C PHE A 263 7.67 -16.64 -15.97
N THR A 264 6.44 -16.16 -15.86
CA THR A 264 5.28 -17.01 -15.56
C THR A 264 4.22 -16.89 -16.65
N SER A 265 3.50 -17.99 -16.89
CA SER A 265 2.35 -18.04 -17.79
C SER A 265 1.33 -19.03 -17.22
N GLY A 266 0.08 -18.60 -17.07
CA GLY A 266 -0.97 -19.42 -16.45
C GLY A 266 -0.63 -19.91 -15.04
N GLY A 267 0.14 -19.12 -14.27
CA GLY A 267 0.61 -19.47 -12.92
C GLY A 267 1.78 -20.46 -12.87
N ALA A 268 2.27 -20.94 -14.01
CA ALA A 268 3.44 -21.81 -14.10
C ALA A 268 4.70 -21.01 -14.48
N VAL A 269 5.83 -21.33 -13.87
CA VAL A 269 7.13 -20.81 -14.29
C VAL A 269 7.50 -21.42 -15.64
N VAL A 270 7.71 -20.57 -16.65
CA VAL A 270 8.05 -20.98 -18.02
C VAL A 270 9.51 -20.72 -18.40
N GLY A 271 10.23 -19.93 -17.60
CA GLY A 271 11.66 -19.68 -17.80
C GLY A 271 12.23 -18.72 -16.77
N ARG A 272 13.54 -18.49 -16.85
CA ARG A 272 14.23 -17.46 -16.06
C ARG A 272 15.40 -16.84 -16.82
N ALA A 273 15.85 -15.67 -16.40
CA ALA A 273 17.07 -15.02 -16.90
C ALA A 273 17.90 -14.45 -15.72
N PRO A 274 19.24 -14.45 -15.79
CA PRO A 274 20.05 -13.77 -14.80
C PRO A 274 19.87 -12.25 -14.92
N VAL A 275 19.67 -11.56 -13.80
CA VAL A 275 19.36 -10.11 -13.77
C VAL A 275 20.26 -9.31 -12.82
N GLY A 276 21.31 -9.92 -12.29
CA GLY A 276 22.30 -9.25 -11.45
C GLY A 276 22.44 -9.90 -10.09
N THR A 277 22.52 -9.09 -9.03
CA THR A 277 22.77 -9.58 -7.67
C THR A 277 21.89 -8.89 -6.64
N LEU A 278 21.81 -9.50 -5.45
CA LEU A 278 21.22 -8.87 -4.27
C LEU A 278 22.27 -8.77 -3.17
N GLU A 279 22.25 -7.66 -2.44
CA GLU A 279 23.17 -7.37 -1.35
C GLU A 279 22.41 -7.18 -0.04
N PHE A 280 22.97 -7.64 1.07
CA PHE A 280 22.34 -7.47 2.39
C PHE A 280 22.68 -6.09 2.97
N HIS A 281 21.66 -5.26 3.15
CA HIS A 281 21.82 -3.98 3.82
C HIS A 281 21.63 -4.15 5.33
N ARG A 282 22.43 -3.44 6.15
CA ARG A 282 22.38 -3.48 7.61
C ARG A 282 22.03 -2.12 8.19
N GLY A 283 21.12 -2.11 9.17
CA GLY A 283 20.81 -0.95 10.00
C GLY A 283 19.85 0.08 9.38
N GLY A 284 19.43 1.05 10.19
CA GLY A 284 18.55 2.13 9.75
C GLY A 284 17.13 1.70 9.35
N GLY A 285 16.67 0.52 9.80
CA GLY A 285 15.39 -0.07 9.38
C GLY A 285 15.49 -0.96 8.13
N HIS A 286 16.70 -1.14 7.59
CA HIS A 286 16.98 -2.00 6.44
C HIS A 286 17.88 -3.16 6.87
N ASP A 287 17.29 -4.23 7.41
CA ASP A 287 17.98 -5.48 7.77
C ASP A 287 17.46 -6.63 6.88
N HIS A 288 17.54 -6.42 5.57
CA HIS A 288 17.07 -7.35 4.54
C HIS A 288 17.88 -7.21 3.24
N TRP A 289 17.72 -8.17 2.33
CA TRP A 289 18.38 -8.18 1.02
C TRP A 289 17.74 -7.15 0.08
N HIS A 290 18.55 -6.53 -0.78
CA HIS A 290 18.14 -5.58 -1.79
C HIS A 290 18.65 -6.00 -3.17
N PHE A 291 17.77 -6.06 -4.16
CA PHE A 291 18.15 -6.13 -5.57
C PHE A 291 18.95 -4.88 -5.95
N ALA A 292 20.11 -5.08 -6.56
CA ALA A 292 21.00 -3.99 -6.94
C ALA A 292 20.41 -3.18 -8.10
N GLN A 293 20.45 -1.85 -7.97
CA GLN A 293 20.13 -0.90 -9.05
C GLN A 293 18.71 -1.02 -9.63
N PHE A 294 17.71 -1.22 -8.77
CA PHE A 294 16.30 -1.21 -9.20
C PHE A 294 15.85 0.17 -9.67
N THR A 295 16.25 1.22 -8.96
CA THR A 295 15.87 2.60 -9.29
C THR A 295 17.01 3.57 -9.01
N GLU A 296 17.20 4.54 -9.90
CA GLU A 296 18.11 5.66 -9.71
C GLU A 296 17.34 6.97 -9.47
N TYR A 297 17.86 7.78 -8.56
CA TYR A 297 17.32 9.10 -8.25
C TYR A 297 18.37 10.17 -8.51
N SER A 298 18.04 11.12 -9.37
CA SER A 298 18.89 12.28 -9.64
C SER A 298 18.17 13.57 -9.34
N LEU A 299 18.88 14.52 -8.75
CA LEU A 299 18.45 15.92 -8.68
C LEU A 299 19.06 16.64 -9.88
N LEU A 300 18.23 17.31 -10.67
CA LEU A 300 18.62 18.06 -11.85
C LEU A 300 18.43 19.56 -11.63
N ASP A 301 19.30 20.38 -12.21
CA ASP A 301 19.15 21.84 -12.22
C ASP A 301 18.03 22.30 -13.20
N ALA A 302 17.82 23.62 -13.29
CA ALA A 302 16.79 24.19 -14.16
C ALA A 302 16.99 23.92 -15.67
N ARG A 303 18.18 23.46 -16.07
CA ARG A 303 18.54 23.06 -17.45
C ARG A 303 18.52 21.53 -17.60
N GLU A 304 17.97 20.83 -16.62
CA GLU A 304 17.92 19.36 -16.55
C GLU A 304 19.31 18.69 -16.50
N MET A 305 20.33 19.43 -16.05
CA MET A 305 21.66 18.87 -15.83
C MET A 305 21.74 18.27 -14.43
N GLU A 306 22.25 17.04 -14.33
CA GLU A 306 22.42 16.37 -13.04
C GLU A 306 23.36 17.14 -12.11
N VAL A 307 22.89 17.41 -10.89
CA VAL A 307 23.67 18.05 -9.83
C VAL A 307 23.97 17.09 -8.68
N GLN A 308 23.18 16.03 -8.52
CA GLN A 308 23.37 15.04 -7.47
C GLN A 308 22.67 13.74 -7.84
N VAL A 309 23.27 12.60 -7.51
CA VAL A 309 22.62 11.29 -7.54
C VAL A 309 22.48 10.78 -6.12
N SER A 310 21.34 10.19 -5.79
CA SER A 310 21.13 9.53 -4.51
C SER A 310 22.05 8.32 -4.38
N GLY A 311 22.50 8.05 -3.15
CA GLY A 311 23.21 6.83 -2.81
C GLY A 311 22.30 5.61 -2.72
N LYS A 312 20.97 5.78 -2.74
CA LYS A 312 19.99 4.70 -2.67
C LYS A 312 19.63 4.20 -4.06
N ARG A 313 20.21 3.06 -4.44
CA ARG A 313 19.97 2.42 -5.75
C ARG A 313 19.43 1.00 -5.65
N SER A 314 19.52 0.37 -4.47
CA SER A 314 19.14 -1.03 -4.23
C SER A 314 17.90 -1.15 -3.33
N TRP A 315 16.97 -2.06 -3.67
CA TRP A 315 15.61 -2.13 -3.14
C TRP A 315 15.17 -3.58 -2.87
N CYS A 316 14.29 -3.82 -1.88
CA CYS A 316 13.51 -5.06 -1.86
C CYS A 316 12.18 -4.79 -2.56
N LEU A 317 11.80 -5.63 -3.54
CA LEU A 317 10.55 -5.48 -4.29
C LEU A 317 9.35 -6.02 -3.49
N ALA A 318 8.43 -5.14 -3.12
CA ALA A 318 7.19 -5.50 -2.44
C ALA A 318 5.98 -4.73 -3.01
N PRO A 319 4.78 -5.34 -3.11
CA PRO A 319 3.59 -4.63 -3.54
C PRO A 319 3.03 -3.83 -2.35
N THR A 320 3.55 -2.62 -2.13
CA THR A 320 3.15 -1.78 -1.00
C THR A 320 1.88 -1.00 -1.27
N ASP A 321 1.64 -0.61 -2.53
CA ASP A 321 0.56 0.28 -2.92
C ASP A 321 -0.24 -0.23 -4.11
N ALA A 322 -1.57 -0.20 -4.00
CA ALA A 322 -2.43 -0.44 -5.15
C ALA A 322 -2.42 0.80 -6.06
N ILE A 323 -1.94 0.65 -7.29
CA ILE A 323 -1.93 1.73 -8.30
C ILE A 323 -3.10 1.56 -9.26
N ASP A 324 -3.23 0.41 -9.91
CA ASP A 324 -4.38 0.12 -10.77
C ASP A 324 -4.77 -1.36 -10.75
N LEU A 325 -5.67 -1.70 -9.84
CA LEU A 325 -6.23 -3.05 -9.73
C LEU A 325 -7.39 -3.31 -10.71
N THR A 326 -7.68 -2.37 -11.62
CA THR A 326 -8.66 -2.57 -12.68
C THR A 326 -8.06 -3.23 -13.92
N LEU A 327 -6.72 -3.40 -13.97
CA LEU A 327 -6.05 -4.16 -15.01
C LEU A 327 -6.56 -5.61 -15.05
N PRO A 328 -6.74 -6.23 -16.25
CA PRO A 328 -7.36 -7.55 -16.40
C PRO A 328 -6.73 -8.70 -15.61
N ASN A 329 -5.45 -8.56 -15.30
CA ASN A 329 -4.58 -9.56 -14.68
C ASN A 329 -4.02 -9.07 -13.32
N ALA A 330 -4.54 -7.98 -12.77
CA ALA A 330 -4.14 -7.52 -11.45
C ALA A 330 -4.55 -8.53 -10.37
N GLU A 331 -3.60 -8.92 -9.52
CA GLU A 331 -3.86 -9.75 -8.35
C GLU A 331 -4.30 -8.84 -7.20
N TRP A 332 -5.55 -8.96 -6.72
CA TRP A 332 -6.07 -8.05 -5.69
C TRP A 332 -5.64 -8.42 -4.27
N ALA A 333 -5.51 -9.71 -3.99
CA ALA A 333 -5.13 -10.23 -2.68
C ALA A 333 -3.66 -10.66 -2.69
N VAL A 334 -2.77 -9.69 -2.52
CA VAL A 334 -1.34 -9.93 -2.40
C VAL A 334 -0.92 -9.88 -0.93
N GLU A 335 0.15 -10.57 -0.59
CA GLU A 335 0.82 -10.32 0.68
C GLU A 335 1.60 -9.02 0.54
N THR A 336 1.23 -8.04 1.34
CA THR A 336 1.72 -6.67 1.24
C THR A 336 2.72 -6.39 2.37
N GLY A 337 3.84 -5.74 2.02
CA GLY A 337 4.89 -5.35 2.97
C GLY A 337 6.16 -6.19 2.88
N LEU A 338 7.23 -5.71 3.51
CA LEU A 338 8.60 -6.27 3.44
C LEU A 338 8.74 -7.71 4.00
N TRP A 339 7.65 -8.28 4.53
CA TRP A 339 7.56 -9.68 4.92
C TRP A 339 7.44 -10.62 3.72
N THR A 340 7.24 -10.08 2.51
CA THR A 340 7.39 -10.80 1.24
C THR A 340 8.85 -11.16 1.00
N ALA A 341 9.33 -12.10 1.81
CA ALA A 341 10.57 -12.84 1.67
C ALA A 341 11.85 -12.04 1.34
N CYS A 342 11.96 -10.74 1.67
CA CYS A 342 13.22 -9.97 1.54
C CYS A 342 14.36 -10.59 2.39
N GLY A 343 14.03 -11.49 3.32
CA GLY A 343 14.95 -12.39 4.01
C GLY A 343 15.83 -11.71 5.07
N GLY A 344 16.06 -12.41 6.18
CA GLY A 344 17.05 -11.98 7.18
C GLY A 344 18.51 -12.24 6.74
N PRO A 345 19.50 -11.88 7.57
CA PRO A 345 20.92 -12.02 7.23
C PRO A 345 21.37 -13.47 6.97
N SER A 346 20.64 -14.45 7.50
CA SER A 346 20.88 -15.88 7.28
C SER A 346 20.17 -16.47 6.07
N ALA A 347 19.35 -15.70 5.34
CA ALA A 347 18.62 -16.21 4.16
C ALA A 347 19.60 -16.70 3.09
N ILE A 348 19.38 -17.91 2.58
CA ILE A 348 20.14 -18.46 1.44
C ILE A 348 19.36 -18.39 0.12
N TRP A 349 18.08 -18.03 0.23
CA TRP A 349 17.15 -17.82 -0.86
C TRP A 349 16.15 -16.75 -0.45
N ILE A 350 15.79 -15.89 -1.40
CA ILE A 350 14.69 -14.94 -1.28
C ILE A 350 13.90 -14.89 -2.58
N ARG A 351 12.65 -14.42 -2.47
CA ARG A 351 11.79 -14.13 -3.62
C ARG A 351 11.11 -12.80 -3.38
N GLU A 352 11.35 -11.87 -4.29
CA GLU A 352 10.72 -10.55 -4.29
C GLU A 352 9.76 -10.48 -5.48
N VAL A 353 8.55 -9.95 -5.26
CA VAL A 353 7.48 -9.98 -6.26
C VAL A 353 6.78 -8.64 -6.32
N LEU A 354 6.74 -8.01 -7.49
CA LEU A 354 5.91 -6.85 -7.77
C LEU A 354 4.77 -7.25 -8.71
N GLN A 355 3.59 -7.35 -8.12
CA GLN A 355 2.38 -7.83 -8.78
C GLN A 355 1.80 -6.80 -9.74
N VAL A 356 1.04 -7.27 -10.74
CA VAL A 356 0.41 -6.39 -11.72
C VAL A 356 -0.61 -5.48 -11.02
N GLY A 357 -0.57 -4.19 -11.36
CA GLY A 357 -1.41 -3.16 -10.76
C GLY A 357 -0.90 -2.63 -9.43
N TRP A 358 0.20 -3.18 -8.90
CA TRP A 358 0.82 -2.74 -7.64
C TRP A 358 2.08 -1.94 -7.90
N GLY A 359 2.34 -1.00 -6.98
CA GLY A 359 3.57 -0.23 -6.85
C GLY A 359 4.32 -0.59 -5.58
N ASP A 360 5.61 -0.30 -5.60
CA ASP A 360 6.51 -0.38 -4.47
C ASP A 360 6.96 1.04 -4.10
N THR A 361 6.62 1.49 -2.90
CA THR A 361 6.90 2.84 -2.40
C THR A 361 7.99 2.83 -1.35
N TYR A 362 9.01 3.65 -1.54
CA TYR A 362 10.00 3.95 -0.51
C TYR A 362 10.14 5.44 -0.23
N TYR A 363 10.39 5.73 1.05
CA TYR A 363 10.66 7.08 1.55
C TYR A 363 12.17 7.33 1.70
N GLN A 364 12.69 8.27 0.94
CA GLN A 364 14.08 8.73 0.95
C GLN A 364 14.28 9.80 2.03
N GLY A 365 14.16 9.39 3.30
CA GLY A 365 14.14 10.31 4.45
C GLY A 365 15.49 10.52 5.15
N VAL A 366 16.46 9.62 4.96
CA VAL A 366 17.70 9.60 5.74
C VAL A 366 18.94 10.03 4.93
N ARG A 367 20.02 10.39 5.62
CA ARG A 367 21.27 10.80 4.99
C ARG A 367 21.82 9.70 4.08
N GLY A 368 22.13 10.04 2.83
CA GLY A 368 22.58 9.11 1.78
C GLY A 368 21.44 8.62 0.87
N GLN A 369 20.19 8.83 1.30
CA GLN A 369 18.96 8.57 0.53
C GLN A 369 18.35 9.89 0.04
N ALA A 370 18.21 10.86 0.95
CA ALA A 370 17.80 12.23 0.66
C ALA A 370 18.90 13.03 -0.04
N PHE A 371 18.52 14.00 -0.88
CA PHE A 371 19.49 14.89 -1.53
C PHE A 371 20.01 15.94 -0.55
N ASP A 372 21.33 16.11 -0.48
CA ASP A 372 21.96 17.19 0.26
C ASP A 372 21.81 18.51 -0.51
N ILE A 373 21.02 19.44 0.02
CA ILE A 373 20.71 20.72 -0.63
C ILE A 373 21.40 21.91 0.04
N THR A 374 22.38 21.63 0.91
CA THR A 374 23.04 22.64 1.77
C THR A 374 23.65 23.78 0.96
N ASP A 375 24.37 23.43 -0.11
CA ASP A 375 25.13 24.38 -0.94
C ASP A 375 24.43 24.70 -2.27
N LEU A 376 23.20 24.21 -2.48
CA LEU A 376 22.46 24.46 -3.70
C LEU A 376 21.80 25.85 -3.67
N PRO A 377 21.90 26.65 -4.74
CA PRO A 377 21.23 27.94 -4.80
C PRO A 377 19.70 27.80 -4.74
N ASN A 378 19.02 28.91 -4.47
CA ASN A 378 17.57 28.98 -4.67
C ASN A 378 17.27 28.92 -6.15
N GLY A 379 16.22 28.21 -6.54
CA GLY A 379 15.88 28.05 -7.94
C GLY A 379 15.00 26.85 -8.22
N ARG A 380 14.79 26.62 -9.51
CA ARG A 380 14.02 25.51 -10.05
C ARG A 380 14.93 24.28 -10.20
N TYR A 381 14.42 23.13 -9.81
CA TYR A 381 15.09 21.83 -9.89
C TYR A 381 14.08 20.76 -10.28
N PHE A 382 14.58 19.58 -10.63
CA PHE A 382 13.76 18.40 -10.86
C PHE A 382 14.31 17.20 -10.11
N ILE A 383 13.42 16.44 -9.47
CA ILE A 383 13.74 15.09 -9.03
C ILE A 383 13.43 14.16 -10.22
N ARG A 384 14.45 13.48 -10.72
CA ARG A 384 14.34 12.41 -11.71
C ARG A 384 14.29 11.08 -10.98
N VAL A 385 13.27 10.30 -11.29
CA VAL A 385 13.13 8.89 -10.92
C VAL A 385 13.33 8.09 -12.19
N GLU A 386 14.21 7.09 -12.16
CA GLU A 386 14.40 6.14 -13.26
C GLU A 386 14.39 4.70 -12.72
N VAL A 387 13.36 3.93 -13.08
CA VAL A 387 13.31 2.49 -12.79
C VAL A 387 14.11 1.71 -13.84
N ASN A 388 14.65 0.56 -13.47
CA ASN A 388 15.47 -0.30 -14.33
C ASN A 388 16.60 0.44 -15.10
N PRO A 389 17.37 1.35 -14.46
CA PRO A 389 18.31 2.25 -15.16
C PRO A 389 19.44 1.53 -15.92
N THR A 390 19.67 0.25 -15.63
CA THR A 390 20.70 -0.57 -16.30
C THR A 390 20.14 -1.43 -17.44
N GLY A 391 18.82 -1.53 -17.56
CA GLY A 391 18.16 -2.48 -18.47
C GLY A 391 18.37 -3.95 -18.10
N ALA A 392 18.74 -4.25 -16.84
CA ALA A 392 19.01 -5.61 -16.39
C ALA A 392 17.73 -6.43 -16.20
N LEU A 393 16.62 -5.78 -15.85
CA LEU A 393 15.30 -6.43 -15.80
C LEU A 393 14.69 -6.48 -17.20
N HIS A 394 14.08 -7.61 -17.53
CA HIS A 394 13.30 -7.75 -18.74
C HIS A 394 11.89 -7.22 -18.51
N GLU A 395 11.48 -6.27 -19.34
CA GLU A 395 10.15 -5.67 -19.32
C GLU A 395 9.62 -5.43 -20.74
N VAL A 396 8.35 -5.06 -20.86
CA VAL A 396 7.70 -4.87 -22.15
C VAL A 396 8.26 -3.67 -22.90
N THR A 397 8.62 -2.59 -22.20
CA THR A 397 9.11 -1.34 -22.78
C THR A 397 9.81 -0.48 -21.71
N ASP A 398 10.74 0.36 -22.15
CA ASP A 398 11.54 1.29 -21.32
C ASP A 398 11.08 2.77 -21.47
N GLN A 399 9.96 3.00 -22.17
CA GLN A 399 9.54 4.35 -22.60
C GLN A 399 8.91 5.18 -21.47
N ASN A 400 8.60 4.51 -20.36
CA ASN A 400 7.86 4.96 -19.19
C ASN A 400 8.68 4.77 -17.90
N ASP A 401 9.97 4.47 -18.04
CA ASP A 401 10.88 4.23 -16.91
C ASP A 401 11.32 5.50 -16.21
N VAL A 402 11.12 6.67 -16.83
CA VAL A 402 11.60 7.96 -16.33
C VAL A 402 10.45 8.89 -16.00
N ALA A 403 10.47 9.43 -14.77
CA ALA A 403 9.59 10.51 -14.33
C ALA A 403 10.37 11.70 -13.80
N LEU A 404 9.92 12.91 -14.15
CA LEU A 404 10.45 14.17 -13.60
C LEU A 404 9.42 14.83 -12.70
N ARG A 405 9.87 15.26 -11.52
CA ARG A 405 9.08 16.07 -10.58
C ARG A 405 9.74 17.43 -10.36
N GLU A 406 9.11 18.48 -10.86
CA GLU A 406 9.56 19.85 -10.63
C GLU A 406 9.42 20.25 -9.16
N ILE A 407 10.44 20.95 -8.66
CA ILE A 407 10.44 21.60 -7.34
C ILE A 407 11.10 22.98 -7.44
N ARG A 408 10.82 23.83 -6.45
CA ARG A 408 11.51 25.11 -6.28
C ARG A 408 12.09 25.23 -4.88
N LEU A 409 13.42 25.37 -4.80
CA LEU A 409 14.13 25.56 -3.54
C LEU A 409 14.20 27.06 -3.20
N GLU A 410 13.89 27.38 -1.94
CA GLU A 410 13.94 28.72 -1.39
C GLU A 410 14.57 28.73 0.01
N GLY A 411 14.77 29.94 0.55
CA GLY A 411 15.25 30.15 1.92
C GLY A 411 16.76 30.32 1.99
N ARG A 412 17.31 30.08 3.19
CA ARG A 412 18.73 30.24 3.53
C ARG A 412 19.26 28.94 4.15
N PRO A 413 20.59 28.71 4.17
CA PRO A 413 21.16 27.55 4.85
C PRO A 413 20.66 27.44 6.31
N GLY A 414 20.29 26.23 6.73
CA GLY A 414 19.67 25.91 8.02
C GLY A 414 18.17 26.24 8.12
N ASN A 415 17.57 26.82 7.07
CA ASN A 415 16.13 27.11 6.98
C ASN A 415 15.68 27.08 5.51
N ARG A 416 16.00 25.98 4.83
CA ARG A 416 15.59 25.72 3.44
C ARG A 416 14.10 25.41 3.40
N ARG A 417 13.46 25.79 2.30
CA ARG A 417 12.06 25.45 1.98
C ARG A 417 11.99 24.89 0.57
N VAL A 418 11.04 24.01 0.35
CA VAL A 418 10.67 23.50 -0.96
C VAL A 418 9.24 23.87 -1.28
N ILE A 419 9.00 24.29 -2.52
CA ILE A 419 7.68 24.47 -3.10
C ILE A 419 7.54 23.46 -4.21
N VAL A 420 6.45 22.69 -4.17
CA VAL A 420 6.18 21.63 -5.12
C VAL A 420 4.89 21.99 -5.86
N PRO A 421 4.94 22.25 -7.19
CA PRO A 421 3.73 22.47 -7.98
C PRO A 421 2.82 21.23 -7.97
N PRO A 422 1.49 21.37 -8.00
CA PRO A 422 0.59 20.22 -8.17
C PRO A 422 0.94 19.41 -9.43
N TRP A 423 0.86 18.09 -9.36
CA TRP A 423 1.04 17.23 -10.51
C TRP A 423 -0.32 16.83 -11.06
N ASN A 424 -0.64 17.21 -12.31
CA ASN A 424 -1.97 17.02 -12.89
C ASN A 424 -3.12 17.54 -11.98
N GLY A 425 -2.88 18.64 -11.25
CA GLY A 425 -3.86 19.22 -10.32
C GLY A 425 -3.94 18.53 -8.96
N ILE A 426 -3.17 17.47 -8.73
CA ILE A 426 -3.10 16.76 -7.44
C ILE A 426 -1.99 17.38 -6.58
N ASP A 427 -2.34 17.75 -5.34
CA ASP A 427 -1.37 18.03 -4.30
C ASP A 427 -0.90 16.70 -3.68
N THR A 428 0.33 16.31 -4.01
CA THR A 428 0.95 15.05 -3.58
C THR A 428 1.71 15.18 -2.25
N GLU A 429 1.67 16.37 -1.63
CA GLU A 429 2.45 16.70 -0.44
C GLU A 429 1.58 16.76 0.84
N GLY A 430 0.28 17.02 0.69
CA GLY A 430 -0.68 17.08 1.79
C GLY A 430 -1.20 15.73 2.30
N THR A 431 -0.87 14.62 1.64
CA THR A 431 -1.46 13.28 1.86
C THR A 431 -0.76 12.43 2.92
N LEU A 432 0.36 12.88 3.50
CA LEU A 432 1.07 12.14 4.54
C LEU A 432 0.47 12.41 5.93
N GLY A 433 -0.73 11.90 6.15
CA GLY A 433 -1.26 11.61 7.48
C GLY A 433 -1.11 10.12 7.78
N TYR A 434 0.11 9.69 8.11
CA TYR A 434 0.34 8.42 8.81
C TYR A 434 0.38 8.65 10.33
#